data_AF-A0A842UEM7-F1
#
_entry.id   AF-A0A842UEM7-F1
#
_cell.length_a   1.000
_cell.length_b   1.000
_cell.length_c   1.000
_cell.angle_alpha   90.00
_cell.angle_beta   90.00
_cell.angle_gamma   90.00
#
_symmetry.space_group_name_H-M   'P 1'
#
loop_
_entity.id
_entity.type
_entity.pdbx_description
1 polymer ?
#
loop_
_entity_poly.entity_id
_entity_poly.type
_entity_poly.pdbx_seq_one_letter_code
_entity_poly.pdbx_strand_id
1 'polypeptide(L)'
;MAKKRTKNEKEQYVMICPKCKSPDVCMDKSNPLQPVIGLPTNYICNNCKFKGFNFPEIKASKVKKVQKEINGSKRDNDKKEKPLSVDTAYGDFIVRAVWKISAPIILLLGIFLLFSIPFLGIVIAVVGIIMLYFAYIKK
;
A
#
# COMPACT_ATOMS: atom_id res chain seq x y z
N MET A 1 -56.08 0.04 -2.24
CA MET A 1 -54.94 0.30 -3.15
C MET A 1 -53.67 -0.24 -2.49
N ALA A 2 -53.12 -1.35 -3.00
CA ALA A 2 -52.01 -2.06 -2.37
C ALA A 2 -50.66 -1.34 -2.63
N LYS A 3 -49.99 -0.95 -1.54
CA LYS A 3 -48.69 -0.28 -1.52
C LYS A 3 -47.60 -1.25 -2.01
N LYS A 4 -47.15 -1.09 -3.25
CA LYS A 4 -46.12 -1.92 -3.91
C LYS A 4 -44.79 -1.75 -3.16
N ARG A 5 -44.32 -2.82 -2.48
CA ARG A 5 -43.02 -2.83 -1.78
C ARG A 5 -41.90 -2.73 -2.80
N THR A 6 -41.16 -1.62 -2.80
CA THR A 6 -39.96 -1.41 -3.61
C THR A 6 -38.88 -2.39 -3.17
N LYS A 7 -38.38 -3.18 -4.11
CA LYS A 7 -37.33 -4.18 -3.95
C LYS A 7 -36.03 -3.46 -3.62
N ASN A 8 -35.49 -3.66 -2.42
CA ASN A 8 -34.15 -3.23 -2.05
C ASN A 8 -33.14 -4.05 -2.87
N GLU A 9 -32.80 -3.57 -4.06
CA GLU A 9 -31.64 -4.08 -4.80
C GLU A 9 -30.39 -3.66 -4.04
N LYS A 10 -29.72 -4.65 -3.43
CA LYS A 10 -28.39 -4.45 -2.82
C LYS A 10 -27.49 -3.87 -3.92
N GLU A 11 -27.05 -2.63 -3.74
CA GLU A 11 -26.15 -1.98 -4.69
C GLU A 11 -24.85 -2.78 -4.78
N GLN A 12 -24.66 -3.51 -5.87
CA GLN A 12 -23.42 -4.24 -6.12
C GLN A 12 -22.39 -3.28 -6.67
N TYR A 13 -21.23 -3.21 -6.02
CA TYR A 13 -20.07 -2.46 -6.49
C TYR A 13 -19.13 -3.42 -7.23
N VAL A 14 -18.61 -2.99 -8.38
CA VAL A 14 -17.63 -3.75 -9.14
C VAL A 14 -16.38 -2.91 -9.36
N MET A 15 -15.22 -3.54 -9.24
CA MET A 15 -13.94 -2.92 -9.53
C MET A 15 -13.75 -2.84 -11.05
N ILE A 16 -13.22 -1.71 -11.50
CA ILE A 16 -12.95 -1.47 -12.92
C ILE A 16 -11.47 -1.12 -13.10
N CYS A 17 -10.84 -1.67 -14.13
CA CYS A 17 -9.46 -1.33 -14.48
C CYS A 17 -9.33 0.15 -14.87
N PRO A 18 -8.44 0.94 -14.25
CA PRO A 18 -8.29 2.35 -14.62
C PRO A 18 -7.73 2.53 -16.04
N LYS A 19 -6.94 1.57 -16.54
CA LYS A 19 -6.27 1.65 -17.83
C LYS A 19 -7.18 1.28 -19.01
N CYS A 20 -7.87 0.15 -18.92
CA CYS A 20 -8.72 -0.35 -20.01
C CYS A 20 -10.22 -0.30 -19.71
N LYS A 21 -10.60 0.13 -18.51
CA LYS A 21 -11.99 0.23 -18.04
C LYS A 21 -12.77 -1.10 -18.11
N SER A 22 -12.05 -2.21 -18.15
CA SER A 22 -12.63 -3.56 -18.04
C SER A 22 -13.02 -3.84 -16.59
N PRO A 23 -14.21 -4.42 -16.34
CA PRO A 23 -14.58 -4.93 -15.01
C PRO A 23 -13.88 -6.26 -14.66
N ASP A 24 -13.11 -6.82 -15.60
CA ASP A 24 -12.39 -8.08 -15.41
C ASP A 24 -11.07 -7.86 -14.66
N VAL A 25 -11.20 -7.78 -13.34
CA VAL A 25 -10.13 -7.53 -12.37
C VAL A 25 -10.11 -8.68 -11.36
N CYS A 26 -8.92 -9.22 -11.09
CA CYS A 26 -8.73 -10.30 -10.12
C CYS A 26 -7.63 -9.93 -9.13
N MET A 27 -7.66 -10.48 -7.92
CA MET A 27 -6.54 -10.35 -6.98
C MET A 27 -5.32 -11.11 -7.50
N ASP A 28 -4.16 -10.47 -7.46
CA ASP A 28 -2.89 -11.08 -7.82
C ASP A 28 -2.44 -12.01 -6.67
N LYS A 29 -2.63 -13.31 -6.86
CA LYS A 29 -2.28 -14.36 -5.89
C LYS A 29 -0.81 -14.79 -5.95
N SER A 30 0.03 -14.08 -6.70
CA SER A 30 1.45 -14.43 -6.87
C SER A 30 2.24 -14.44 -5.56
N ASN A 31 1.80 -13.68 -4.54
CA ASN A 31 2.43 -13.70 -3.23
C ASN A 31 1.46 -14.23 -2.16
N PRO A 32 1.55 -15.52 -1.77
CA PRO A 32 0.62 -16.16 -0.84
C PRO A 32 0.70 -15.58 0.57
N LEU A 33 1.75 -14.83 0.90
CA LEU A 33 1.91 -14.19 2.20
C LEU A 33 1.13 -12.87 2.34
N GLN A 34 0.71 -12.22 1.24
CA GLN A 34 0.01 -10.93 1.28
C GLN A 34 -1.14 -10.85 2.31
N PRO A 35 -2.09 -11.81 2.40
CA PRO A 35 -3.17 -11.74 3.38
C PRO A 35 -2.71 -11.98 4.83
N VAL A 36 -1.55 -12.60 5.05
CA VAL A 36 -1.05 -12.95 6.39
C VAL A 36 -0.32 -11.77 7.05
N ILE A 37 0.40 -10.97 6.27
CA ILE A 37 1.20 -9.84 6.77
C ILE A 37 0.52 -8.48 6.63
N GLY A 38 -0.77 -8.45 6.23
CA GLY A 38 -1.53 -7.21 6.09
C GLY A 38 -1.00 -6.27 5.01
N LEU A 39 -0.26 -6.79 4.02
CA LEU A 39 0.18 -5.99 2.87
C LEU A 39 -1.03 -5.60 2.01
N PRO A 40 -1.01 -4.42 1.38
CA PRO A 40 -2.08 -4.00 0.49
C PRO A 40 -2.27 -5.02 -0.64
N THR A 41 -3.52 -5.44 -0.85
CA THR A 41 -3.87 -6.45 -1.85
C THR A 41 -3.59 -5.93 -3.25
N ASN A 42 -2.75 -6.64 -4.01
CA ASN A 42 -2.53 -6.32 -5.41
C ASN A 42 -3.68 -6.87 -6.26
N TYR A 43 -4.14 -6.07 -7.21
CA TYR A 43 -5.12 -6.49 -8.22
C TYR A 43 -4.50 -6.43 -9.61
N ILE A 44 -4.89 -7.36 -10.47
CA ILE A 44 -4.50 -7.45 -11.88
C ILE A 44 -5.74 -7.41 -12.77
N CYS A 45 -5.70 -6.58 -13.81
CA CYS A 45 -6.69 -6.66 -14.88
C CYS A 45 -6.34 -7.79 -15.85
N ASN A 46 -7.29 -8.70 -16.10
CA ASN A 46 -7.05 -9.82 -17.02
C ASN A 46 -6.95 -9.37 -18.48
N ASN A 47 -7.60 -8.27 -18.84
CA ASN A 47 -7.65 -7.74 -20.20
C ASN A 47 -6.38 -6.99 -20.63
N CYS A 48 -5.86 -6.07 -19.81
CA CYS A 48 -4.67 -5.28 -20.15
C CYS A 48 -3.43 -5.58 -19.30
N LYS A 49 -3.51 -6.56 -18.40
CA LYS A 49 -2.43 -6.98 -17.48
C LYS A 49 -1.89 -5.88 -16.56
N PHE A 50 -2.59 -4.75 -16.45
CA PHE A 50 -2.26 -3.69 -15.51
C PHE A 50 -2.38 -4.22 -14.08
N LYS A 51 -1.32 -4.05 -13.28
CA LYS A 51 -1.25 -4.40 -11.86
C LYS A 51 -1.26 -3.14 -11.01
N GLY A 52 -2.02 -3.15 -9.92
CA GLY A 52 -2.06 -2.02 -8.98
C GLY A 52 -2.85 -2.33 -7.73
N PHE A 53 -2.69 -1.49 -6.72
CA PHE A 53 -3.41 -1.63 -5.44
C PHE A 53 -4.78 -0.95 -5.47
N ASN A 54 -4.92 0.12 -6.27
CA ASN A 54 -6.15 0.91 -6.36
C ASN A 54 -6.84 0.69 -7.70
N PHE A 55 -8.00 0.05 -7.63
CA PHE A 55 -8.95 -0.07 -8.73
C PHE A 55 -10.23 0.65 -8.35
N PRO A 56 -10.75 1.59 -9.16
CA PRO A 56 -11.98 2.30 -8.85
C PRO A 56 -13.16 1.35 -8.77
N GLU A 57 -13.94 1.49 -7.70
CA GLU A 57 -15.21 0.78 -7.51
C GLU A 57 -16.36 1.62 -8.05
N ILE A 58 -17.15 1.04 -8.96
CA ILE A 58 -18.31 1.71 -9.54
C ILE A 58 -19.54 0.85 -9.28
N LYS A 59 -20.68 1.51 -9.00
CA LYS A 59 -21.99 0.82 -8.91
C LYS A 59 -22.24 0.05 -10.22
N ALA A 60 -22.62 -1.22 -10.10
CA ALA A 60 -22.90 -2.10 -11.24
C ALA A 60 -23.91 -1.50 -12.23
N SER A 61 -24.85 -0.69 -11.73
CA SER A 61 -25.84 0.05 -12.53
C SER A 61 -25.22 1.06 -13.50
N LYS A 62 -24.04 1.62 -13.20
CA LYS A 62 -23.34 2.60 -14.04
C LYS A 62 -22.34 1.98 -15.03
N VAL A 63 -21.97 0.70 -14.85
CA VAL A 63 -20.97 0.01 -15.69
C VAL A 63 -21.38 -0.01 -17.16
N LYS A 64 -22.66 -0.29 -17.45
CA LYS A 64 -23.20 -0.31 -18.82
C LYS A 64 -23.13 1.06 -19.52
N LYS A 65 -23.20 2.16 -18.76
CA LYS A 65 -23.13 3.52 -19.30
C LYS A 65 -21.70 3.89 -19.65
N VAL A 66 -20.75 3.55 -18.77
CA VAL A 66 -19.31 3.76 -18.98
C VAL A 66 -18.80 2.97 -20.18
N GLN A 67 -19.25 1.72 -20.36
CA GLN A 67 -18.81 0.87 -21.48
C GLN A 67 -19.28 1.38 -22.85
N LYS A 68 -20.43 2.05 -22.91
CA LYS A 68 -20.95 2.67 -24.14
C LYS A 68 -20.20 3.94 -24.53
N GLU A 69 -19.78 4.75 -23.56
CA GLU A 69 -19.03 5.99 -23.83
C GLU A 69 -17.61 5.71 -24.35
N ILE A 70 -17.02 4.57 -24.01
CA ILE A 70 -15.64 4.22 -24.40
C ILE A 70 -15.55 3.69 -25.83
N ASN A 71 -16.56 2.95 -26.31
CA ASN A 71 -16.58 2.46 -27.68
C ASN A 71 -16.70 3.58 -28.72
N GLY A 72 -17.11 4.79 -28.31
CA GLY A 72 -17.15 5.99 -29.16
C GLY A 72 -15.91 6.89 -29.09
N SER A 73 -14.98 6.64 -28.15
CA SER A 73 -13.86 7.56 -27.86
C SER A 73 -12.51 6.87 -27.97
N LYS A 74 -12.28 6.17 -29.08
CA LYS A 74 -10.95 5.73 -29.52
C LYS A 74 -10.31 6.83 -30.36
N ARG A 75 -9.69 7.82 -29.71
CA ARG A 75 -8.55 8.58 -30.22
C ARG A 75 -8.09 9.55 -29.15
N ASP A 76 -6.78 9.56 -28.95
CA ASP A 76 -6.00 10.60 -28.30
C ASP A 76 -6.18 10.70 -26.78
N ASN A 77 -5.19 10.21 -26.05
CA ASN A 77 -4.32 11.07 -25.24
C ASN A 77 -3.24 10.22 -24.56
N ASP A 78 -2.11 10.16 -25.23
CA ASP A 78 -0.80 9.91 -24.62
C ASP A 78 -0.42 11.17 -23.82
N LYS A 79 -0.79 11.22 -22.54
CA LYS A 79 -0.40 12.31 -21.64
C LYS A 79 0.08 11.76 -20.31
N LYS A 80 1.42 11.70 -20.19
CA LYS A 80 2.26 11.90 -19.01
C LYS A 80 1.47 11.92 -17.69
N GLU A 81 1.39 10.76 -17.05
CA GLU A 81 1.00 10.64 -15.66
C GLU A 81 2.12 11.24 -14.79
N LYS A 82 1.80 12.32 -14.08
CA LYS A 82 2.61 12.77 -12.94
C LYS A 82 2.54 11.66 -11.90
N PRO A 83 3.67 11.19 -11.33
CA PRO A 83 3.62 10.22 -10.26
C PRO A 83 2.78 10.82 -9.13
N LEU A 84 1.70 10.11 -8.77
CA LEU A 84 0.91 10.40 -7.59
C LEU A 84 1.91 10.28 -6.42
N SER A 85 2.38 11.43 -5.93
CA SER A 85 3.31 11.50 -4.82
C SER A 85 2.59 10.90 -3.62
N VAL A 86 2.91 9.64 -3.34
CA VAL A 86 2.66 9.05 -2.02
C VAL A 86 3.30 10.03 -1.04
N ASP A 87 2.50 10.61 -0.14
CA ASP A 87 2.96 11.60 0.83
C ASP A 87 4.12 11.02 1.65
N THR A 88 5.35 11.30 1.22
CA THR A 88 6.59 10.91 1.89
C THR A 88 6.72 11.55 3.27
N ALA A 89 5.88 12.55 3.56
CA ALA A 89 5.79 13.22 4.86
C ALA A 89 5.40 12.26 6.01
N TYR A 90 4.55 11.26 5.75
CA TYR A 90 4.14 10.31 6.80
C TYR A 90 5.24 9.31 7.15
N GLY A 91 6.04 8.92 6.16
CA GLY A 91 7.17 8.00 6.35
C GLY A 91 8.29 8.60 7.18
N ASP A 92 8.60 9.88 6.97
CA ASP A 92 9.73 10.54 7.63
C ASP A 92 9.52 10.69 9.15
N PHE A 93 8.29 10.98 9.59
CA PHE A 93 7.99 11.08 11.03
C PHE A 93 8.08 9.73 11.74
N ILE A 94 7.56 8.66 11.13
CA ILE A 94 7.57 7.32 11.71
C ILE A 94 9.00 6.79 11.79
N VAL A 95 9.79 6.93 10.73
CA VAL A 95 11.17 6.44 10.70
C VAL A 95 12.00 7.16 11.77
N ARG A 96 11.84 8.47 11.93
CA ARG A 96 12.51 9.25 12.98
C ARG A 96 12.09 8.83 14.40
N ALA A 97 10.81 8.56 14.62
CA ALA A 97 10.30 8.12 15.92
C ALA A 97 10.83 6.72 16.28
N VAL A 98 10.80 5.78 15.32
CA VAL A 98 11.30 4.41 15.50
C VAL A 98 12.80 4.40 15.77
N TRP A 99 13.59 5.20 15.05
CA TRP A 99 15.04 5.29 15.27
C TRP A 99 15.39 5.84 16.67
N LYS A 100 14.64 6.83 17.16
CA LYS A 100 14.85 7.38 18.51
C LYS A 100 14.54 6.39 19.64
N ILE A 101 13.54 5.53 19.44
CA ILE A 101 13.15 4.52 20.45
C ILE A 101 14.07 3.29 20.37
N SER A 102 14.44 2.86 19.17
CA SER A 102 15.24 1.64 18.98
C SER A 102 16.71 1.81 19.37
N ALA A 103 17.32 2.98 19.12
CA ALA A 103 18.72 3.23 19.46
C ALA A 103 19.07 2.99 20.96
N PRO A 104 18.34 3.53 21.96
CA PRO A 104 18.64 3.27 23.37
C PRO A 104 18.38 1.81 23.76
N ILE A 105 17.40 1.14 23.14
CA ILE A 105 17.13 -0.28 23.39
C ILE A 105 18.29 -1.16 22.93
N ILE A 106 18.81 -0.91 21.72
CA ILE A 106 19.98 -1.63 21.17
C ILE A 106 21.22 -1.39 22.04
N LEU A 107 21.42 -0.17 22.52
CA LEU A 107 22.54 0.18 23.39
C LEU A 107 22.44 -0.54 24.74
N LEU A 108 21.26 -0.55 25.37
CA LEU A 108 21.01 -1.30 26.60
C LEU A 108 21.21 -2.81 26.40
N LEU A 109 20.76 -3.35 25.28
CA LEU A 109 20.95 -4.77 24.93
C LEU A 109 22.44 -5.10 24.75
N GLY A 110 23.20 -4.21 24.10
CA GLY A 110 24.66 -4.35 23.97
C GLY A 110 25.37 -4.36 25.32
N ILE A 111 25.01 -3.45 26.22
CA ILE A 111 25.55 -3.41 27.59
C ILE A 111 25.19 -4.67 28.37
N PHE A 112 23.95 -5.13 28.27
CA PHE A 112 23.52 -6.37 28.92
C PHE A 112 24.32 -7.59 28.40
N LEU A 113 24.56 -7.66 27.09
CA LEU A 113 25.32 -8.74 26.47
C LEU A 113 26.81 -8.74 26.83
N LEU A 114 27.38 -7.62 27.32
CA LEU A 114 28.77 -7.60 27.80
C LEU A 114 29.02 -8.60 28.93
N PHE A 115 28.00 -8.89 29.75
CA PHE A 115 28.10 -9.86 30.84
C PHE A 115 28.14 -11.32 30.38
N SER A 116 27.56 -11.62 29.21
CA SER A 116 27.48 -12.99 28.68
C SER A 116 28.52 -13.26 27.61
N ILE A 117 28.67 -12.34 26.65
CA ILE A 117 29.54 -12.49 25.47
C ILE A 117 30.21 -11.13 25.18
N PRO A 118 31.39 -10.86 25.77
CA PRO A 118 31.96 -9.51 25.78
C PRO A 118 32.28 -8.99 24.38
N PHE A 119 32.79 -9.85 23.48
CA PHE A 119 33.11 -9.44 22.11
C PHE A 119 31.87 -8.98 21.33
N LEU A 120 30.77 -9.73 21.42
CA LEU A 120 29.52 -9.38 20.76
C LEU A 120 28.87 -8.15 21.40
N GLY A 121 28.92 -8.04 22.73
CA GLY A 121 28.41 -6.89 23.47
C GLY A 121 29.11 -5.58 23.05
N ILE A 122 30.43 -5.60 22.88
CA ILE A 122 31.20 -4.43 22.41
C ILE A 122 30.74 -4.01 21.00
N VAL A 123 30.62 -4.95 20.06
CA VAL A 123 30.18 -4.65 18.68
C VAL A 123 28.79 -4.02 18.68
N ILE A 124 27.83 -4.60 19.41
CA ILE A 124 26.45 -4.10 19.49
C ILE A 124 26.40 -2.73 20.18
N ALA A 125 27.19 -2.52 21.24
CA ALA A 125 27.26 -1.23 21.93
C ALA A 125 27.83 -0.12 21.00
N VAL A 126 28.88 -0.41 20.23
CA VAL A 126 29.45 0.54 19.24
C VAL A 126 28.43 0.88 18.17
N VAL A 127 27.72 -0.12 17.63
CA VAL A 127 26.63 0.11 16.66
C VAL A 127 25.52 0.97 17.28
N GLY A 128 25.11 0.67 18.51
CA GLY A 128 24.11 1.45 19.26
C GLY A 128 24.53 2.92 19.44
N ILE A 129 25.79 3.17 19.79
CA ILE A 129 26.35 4.53 19.91
C ILE A 129 26.34 5.26 18.56
N ILE A 130 26.73 4.59 17.47
CA ILE A 130 26.71 5.17 16.12
C ILE A 130 25.26 5.51 15.71
N MET A 131 24.30 4.62 15.95
CA MET A 131 22.89 4.89 15.64
C MET A 131 22.34 6.05 16.47
N LEU A 132 22.71 6.14 17.76
CA LEU A 132 22.30 7.23 18.64
C LEU A 132 22.91 8.56 18.18
N TYR A 133 24.18 8.55 17.76
CA TYR A 133 24.85 9.70 17.15
C TYR A 133 24.09 10.20 15.92
N PHE A 134 23.75 9.30 14.99
CA PHE A 134 22.96 9.68 13.81
C PHE A 134 21.54 10.17 14.15
N ALA A 135 20.90 9.59 15.17
CA ALA A 135 19.56 9.97 15.57
C ALA A 135 19.47 11.34 16.26
N TYR A 136 20.53 11.77 16.96
CA TYR A 136 20.52 13.01 17.77
C TYR A 136 21.33 14.17 17.16
N ILE A 137 22.42 13.91 16.46
CA ILE A 137 23.34 14.95 15.98
C ILE A 137 23.07 15.34 14.52
N LYS A 138 22.65 14.39 13.68
CA LYS A 138 22.30 14.68 12.28
C LYS A 138 20.83 15.14 12.19
N LYS A 139 20.57 16.36 12.65
CA LYS A 139 19.26 17.03 12.59
C LYS A 139 19.05 17.79 11.30
#